data_AF-A0A928CT85-F1
#
_entry.id   AF-A0A928CT85-F1
#
_cell.length_a   1.000
_cell.length_b   1.000
_cell.length_c   1.000
_cell.angle_alpha   90.00
_cell.angle_beta   90.00
_cell.angle_gamma   90.00
#
_symmetry.space_group_name_H-M   'P 1'
#
loop_
_entity.id
_entity.type
_entity.pdbx_description
1 polymer ?
#
loop_
_entity_poly.entity_id
_entity_poly.type
_entity_poly.pdbx_seq_one_letter_code
_entity_poly.pdbx_strand_id
1 'polypeptide(L)'
;MKKLLYVSWCLLAASLVFGAECRKYNRPYVSARERNEPFQLENSLSRYVVTWRYLCPTPTQSAQLLIGMPLPVHKTGFGTREFTGITINGIDSRMLEPKKFEIFNTKESSGVDVHYNFDGIPMIQRFSVLDSSPLLTMTWLRGKGKPVQPIRTMVVRFIITPCTAGPARGSFARQVVSAQKVYSAGQNGGMLKQKLSAKDGCLIFQDARHEGGKGKTYGSPVLLRPDWKSIRSGQVRFGNQPNVSVNFILDPKASSWSFGMLETEIKHTNAEFADFVKKQGIIRYFGGKVEFMYRGFMDGVDLAFMIHTGSSGSNTADVSKGCNGCLAKTAKFVGVASHAGGSPHMGVNALYAA
;
A
#
# COMPACT_ATOMS: atom_id res chain seq x y z
N MET A 1 33.12 29.18 -45.09
CA MET A 1 31.99 29.67 -44.27
C MET A 1 31.47 28.53 -43.41
N LYS A 2 31.77 28.53 -42.11
CA LYS A 2 31.30 27.52 -41.15
C LYS A 2 30.01 28.03 -40.51
N LYS A 3 28.92 27.27 -40.58
CA LYS A 3 27.63 27.61 -39.94
C LYS A 3 27.72 27.28 -38.45
N LEU A 4 27.56 28.31 -37.63
CA LEU A 4 27.48 28.31 -36.18
C LEU A 4 26.09 27.84 -35.77
N LEU A 5 25.97 26.74 -35.02
CA LEU A 5 24.71 26.33 -34.38
C LEU A 5 24.75 26.78 -32.92
N TYR A 6 23.93 27.77 -32.58
CA TYR A 6 23.79 28.32 -31.24
C TYR A 6 22.78 27.45 -30.46
N VAL A 7 23.26 26.50 -29.66
CA VAL A 7 22.42 25.75 -28.72
C VAL A 7 22.44 26.47 -27.38
N SER A 8 21.32 27.14 -27.09
CA SER A 8 21.07 27.81 -25.82
C SER A 8 21.20 26.82 -24.66
N TRP A 9 22.03 27.18 -23.68
CA TRP A 9 22.14 26.55 -22.36
C TRP A 9 20.83 26.71 -21.58
N CYS A 10 19.82 25.92 -21.92
CA CYS A 10 18.70 25.63 -21.03
C CYS A 10 19.00 24.32 -20.29
N LEU A 11 19.57 24.46 -19.10
CA LEU A 11 19.42 23.54 -17.97
C LEU A 11 19.51 22.04 -18.33
N LEU A 12 20.73 21.57 -18.61
CA LEU A 12 21.17 20.30 -18.03
C LEU A 12 21.19 20.47 -16.50
N ALA A 13 20.00 20.50 -15.89
CA ALA A 13 19.88 20.14 -14.49
C ALA A 13 20.26 18.67 -14.44
N ALA A 14 21.45 18.43 -13.92
CA ALA A 14 22.05 17.13 -13.73
C ALA A 14 20.99 16.05 -13.48
N SER A 15 20.88 15.10 -14.41
CA SER A 15 20.46 13.75 -14.07
C SER A 15 21.62 13.10 -13.28
N LEU A 16 21.95 13.72 -12.14
CA LEU A 16 22.58 12.98 -11.05
C LEU A 16 21.58 11.87 -10.76
N VAL A 17 22.02 10.63 -10.92
CA VAL A 17 21.28 9.48 -10.43
C VAL A 17 21.19 9.68 -8.92
N PHE A 18 20.13 10.33 -8.46
CA PHE A 18 19.83 10.45 -7.04
C PHE A 18 19.51 9.04 -6.57
N GLY A 19 20.45 8.43 -5.84
CA GLY A 19 20.19 7.23 -5.05
C GLY A 19 19.10 7.50 -4.02
N ALA A 20 18.66 6.47 -3.31
CA ALA A 20 17.71 6.65 -2.23
C ALA A 20 18.23 7.68 -1.23
N GLU A 21 17.35 8.56 -0.78
CA GLU A 21 17.68 9.58 0.21
C GLU A 21 16.57 9.67 1.25
N CYS A 22 16.98 9.82 2.51
CA CYS A 22 16.11 10.17 3.60
C CYS A 22 16.65 11.42 4.29
N ARG A 23 15.75 12.38 4.53
CA ARG A 23 16.05 13.63 5.23
C ARG A 23 14.86 14.10 6.05
N LYS A 24 15.12 14.97 7.03
CA LYS A 24 14.05 15.65 7.76
C LYS A 24 13.27 16.56 6.81
N TYR A 25 11.94 16.54 6.88
CA TYR A 25 11.10 17.30 5.95
C TYR A 25 10.81 18.71 6.49
N ASN A 26 11.24 19.74 5.76
CA ASN A 26 11.22 21.15 6.19
C ASN A 26 9.83 21.82 6.19
N ARG A 27 8.73 21.06 6.21
CA ARG A 27 7.37 21.59 6.46
C ARG A 27 6.77 20.93 7.70
N PRO A 28 7.23 21.30 8.90
CA PRO A 28 6.57 20.87 10.11
C PRO A 28 5.19 21.54 10.17
N TYR A 29 4.12 20.75 10.13
CA TYR A 29 2.80 21.24 10.53
C TYR A 29 2.85 21.41 12.05
N VAL A 30 3.07 22.63 12.54
CA VAL A 30 3.02 22.92 13.98
C VAL A 30 1.76 23.70 14.26
N SER A 31 0.92 23.20 15.16
CA SER A 31 -0.17 23.97 15.75
C SER A 31 0.00 23.96 17.27
N ALA A 32 -0.69 24.86 17.98
CA ALA A 32 -0.61 24.94 19.45
C ALA A 32 -0.96 23.61 20.17
N ARG A 33 -1.58 22.64 19.46
CA ARG A 33 -2.02 21.35 20.01
C ARG A 33 -1.35 20.13 19.35
N GLU A 34 -0.41 20.35 18.43
CA GLU A 34 0.20 19.27 17.65
C GLU A 34 1.66 19.58 17.29
N ARG A 35 2.56 18.67 17.66
CA ARG A 35 3.96 18.62 17.18
C ARG A 35 4.08 17.50 16.15
N ASN A 36 4.80 17.74 15.07
CA ASN A 36 5.07 16.75 14.04
C ASN A 36 6.58 16.54 13.83
N GLU A 37 6.99 15.29 13.66
CA GLU A 37 8.33 14.89 13.24
C GLU A 37 8.25 14.21 11.85
N PRO A 38 8.34 14.99 10.76
CA PRO A 38 8.23 14.46 9.40
C PRO A 38 9.58 14.13 8.77
N PHE A 39 9.63 13.02 8.03
CA PHE A 39 10.79 12.56 7.26
C PHE A 39 10.38 12.32 5.82
N GLN A 40 11.15 12.84 4.88
CA GLN A 40 11.00 12.59 3.45
C GLN A 40 11.93 11.45 3.06
N LEU A 41 11.38 10.44 2.38
CA LEU A 41 12.10 9.33 1.79
C LEU A 41 11.83 9.34 0.29
N GLU A 42 12.87 9.40 -0.53
CA GLU A 42 12.72 9.43 -1.98
C GLU A 42 13.82 8.70 -2.71
N ASN A 43 13.52 8.32 -3.94
CA ASN A 43 14.46 7.80 -4.93
C ASN A 43 13.99 8.25 -6.32
N SER A 44 14.60 7.72 -7.38
CA SER A 44 14.20 8.02 -8.76
C SER A 44 12.79 7.53 -9.15
N LEU A 45 12.18 6.65 -8.34
CA LEU A 45 10.91 5.99 -8.64
C LEU A 45 9.73 6.49 -7.80
N SER A 46 9.98 7.05 -6.61
CA SER A 46 8.96 7.33 -5.61
C SER A 46 9.41 8.36 -4.59
N ARG A 47 8.43 9.06 -4.01
CA ARG A 47 8.61 10.01 -2.91
C ARG A 47 7.52 9.81 -1.88
N TYR A 48 7.93 9.65 -0.63
CA TYR A 48 7.05 9.53 0.52
C TYR A 48 7.45 10.55 1.57
N VAL A 49 6.46 10.97 2.35
CA VAL A 49 6.71 11.65 3.62
C VAL A 49 5.97 10.87 4.69
N VAL A 50 6.69 10.44 5.72
CA VAL A 50 6.13 9.79 6.91
C VAL A 50 6.28 10.75 8.08
N THR A 51 5.22 10.94 8.86
CA THR A 51 5.21 11.87 9.98
C THR A 51 4.72 11.21 11.26
N TRP A 52 5.42 11.49 12.35
CA TRP A 52 4.98 11.16 13.70
C TRP A 52 4.32 12.39 14.31
N ARG A 53 3.03 12.25 14.64
CA ARG A 53 2.17 13.33 15.12
C ARG A 53 1.90 13.15 16.60
N TYR A 54 2.37 14.08 17.41
CA TYR A 54 2.14 14.12 18.84
C TYR A 54 0.89 14.97 19.10
N LEU A 55 -0.20 14.30 19.47
CA LEU A 55 -1.44 14.94 19.87
C LEU A 55 -1.44 15.19 21.37
N CYS A 56 -1.62 16.45 21.74
CA CYS A 56 -1.82 16.82 23.14
C CYS A 56 -3.09 16.15 23.70
N PRO A 57 -3.10 15.80 25.01
CA PRO A 57 -4.30 15.27 25.65
C PRO A 57 -5.42 16.32 25.62
N THR A 58 -6.65 15.82 25.57
CA THR A 58 -7.89 16.60 25.75
C THR A 58 -8.64 16.06 26.97
N PRO A 59 -9.67 16.75 27.48
CA PRO A 59 -10.45 16.24 28.62
C PRO A 59 -11.03 14.83 28.42
N THR A 60 -11.20 14.38 27.18
CA THR A 60 -11.80 13.07 26.84
C THR A 60 -10.82 12.09 26.21
N GLN A 61 -9.57 12.49 25.93
CA GLN A 61 -8.58 11.64 25.25
C GLN A 61 -7.17 11.90 25.78
N SER A 62 -6.46 10.83 26.15
CA SER A 62 -5.04 10.91 26.52
C SER A 62 -4.17 11.35 25.34
N ALA A 63 -2.92 11.75 25.64
CA ALA A 63 -1.92 12.07 24.62
C ALA A 63 -1.69 10.87 23.70
N GLN A 64 -1.46 11.12 22.41
CA GLN A 64 -1.29 10.07 21.41
C GLN A 64 -0.18 10.40 20.42
N LEU A 65 0.55 9.36 20.01
CA LEU A 65 1.47 9.37 18.88
C LEU A 65 0.81 8.68 17.67
N LEU A 66 0.51 9.42 16.62
CA LEU A 66 -0.05 8.87 15.39
C LEU A 66 0.97 8.92 14.26
N ILE A 67 0.98 7.90 13.39
CA ILE A 67 1.88 7.84 12.23
C ILE A 67 1.06 8.09 10.97
N GLY A 68 1.34 9.21 10.30
CA GLY A 68 0.68 9.64 9.07
C GLY A 68 1.60 9.55 7.86
N MET A 69 1.01 9.44 6.67
CA MET A 69 1.74 9.48 5.40
C MET A 69 1.17 10.57 4.47
N PRO A 70 1.59 11.85 4.64
CA PRO A 70 1.06 12.96 3.85
C PRO A 70 1.40 12.98 2.37
N LEU A 71 2.49 12.34 1.97
CA LEU A 71 2.86 12.15 0.57
C LEU A 71 3.03 10.66 0.29
N PRO A 72 2.62 10.18 -0.90
CA PRO A 72 2.29 10.97 -2.09
C PRO A 72 0.87 11.57 -2.14
N VAL A 73 -0.07 11.08 -1.32
CA VAL A 73 -1.47 11.56 -1.32
C VAL A 73 -1.95 11.92 0.09
N HIS A 74 -2.59 13.08 0.22
CA HIS A 74 -2.92 13.63 1.54
C HIS A 74 -4.24 13.11 2.16
N LYS A 75 -5.21 12.61 1.37
CA LYS A 75 -6.60 12.38 1.85
C LYS A 75 -7.14 10.96 1.66
N THR A 76 -6.46 10.14 0.87
CA THR A 76 -6.84 8.77 0.55
C THR A 76 -5.61 7.87 0.73
N GLY A 77 -5.74 6.57 0.43
CA GLY A 77 -4.64 5.62 0.54
C GLY A 77 -4.16 5.44 1.97
N PHE A 78 -2.85 5.52 2.21
CA PHE A 78 -2.31 5.46 3.56
C PHE A 78 -2.43 6.84 4.20
N GLY A 79 -3.45 7.03 5.03
CA GLY A 79 -3.90 8.35 5.46
C GLY A 79 -2.86 9.23 6.17
N THR A 80 -3.13 10.54 6.17
CA THR A 80 -2.31 11.60 6.79
C THR A 80 -2.34 11.64 8.32
N ARG A 81 -3.36 11.05 8.93
CA ARG A 81 -3.55 11.12 10.39
C ARG A 81 -2.96 9.91 11.07
N GLU A 82 -3.42 8.74 10.70
CA GLU A 82 -2.98 7.45 11.22
C GLU A 82 -3.18 6.41 10.12
N PHE A 83 -2.08 5.79 9.66
CA PHE A 83 -2.16 4.66 8.74
C PHE A 83 -1.60 3.37 9.35
N THR A 84 -0.82 3.44 10.44
CA THR A 84 -0.25 2.25 11.07
C THR A 84 0.04 2.44 12.57
N GLY A 85 0.14 1.32 13.30
CA GLY A 85 0.52 1.23 14.70
C GLY A 85 0.74 -0.23 15.11
N ILE A 86 1.44 -0.46 16.22
CA ILE A 86 1.69 -1.81 16.75
C ILE A 86 1.28 -1.91 18.23
N THR A 87 0.77 -3.07 18.62
CA THR A 87 0.53 -3.42 20.02
C THR A 87 1.42 -4.60 20.39
N ILE A 88 2.24 -4.44 21.43
CA ILE A 88 3.15 -5.47 21.94
C ILE A 88 2.80 -5.74 23.40
N ASN A 89 2.47 -6.98 23.75
CA ASN A 89 2.05 -7.36 25.11
C ASN A 89 0.93 -6.46 25.68
N GLY A 90 0.04 -5.96 24.82
CA GLY A 90 -1.05 -5.04 25.21
C GLY A 90 -0.68 -3.56 25.24
N ILE A 91 0.61 -3.20 25.10
CA ILE A 91 1.08 -1.82 25.04
C ILE A 91 1.00 -1.33 23.59
N ASP A 92 0.19 -0.29 23.38
CA ASP A 92 -0.01 0.34 22.07
C ASP A 92 1.07 1.40 21.81
N SER A 93 1.71 1.34 20.63
CA SER A 93 2.73 2.31 20.22
C SER A 93 2.23 3.75 20.21
N ARG A 94 0.90 3.95 20.09
CA ARG A 94 0.27 5.27 20.15
C ARG A 94 0.34 5.90 21.53
N MET A 95 0.59 5.11 22.56
CA MET A 95 0.73 5.58 23.94
C MET A 95 2.18 5.78 24.36
N LEU A 96 3.13 5.60 23.43
CA LEU A 96 4.56 5.68 23.70
C LEU A 96 5.17 6.91 23.03
N GLU A 97 6.15 7.51 23.70
CA GLU A 97 7.06 8.46 23.08
C GLU A 97 8.29 7.72 22.53
N PRO A 98 8.65 7.90 21.25
CA PRO A 98 9.89 7.38 20.70
C PRO A 98 11.10 7.96 21.45
N LYS A 99 12.08 7.12 21.74
CA LYS A 99 13.32 7.53 22.42
C LYS A 99 14.26 8.32 21.50
N LYS A 100 14.28 7.97 20.22
CA LYS A 100 15.23 8.51 19.25
C LYS A 100 14.75 8.30 17.82
N PHE A 101 15.10 9.25 16.95
CA PHE A 101 15.02 9.15 15.50
C PHE A 101 16.43 9.17 14.91
N GLU A 102 16.77 8.21 14.06
CA GLU A 102 18.07 8.11 13.40
C GLU A 102 17.88 7.98 11.90
N ILE A 103 18.32 8.99 11.15
CA ILE A 103 18.35 8.92 9.69
C ILE A 103 19.58 8.11 9.28
N PHE A 104 19.42 7.23 8.30
CA PHE A 104 20.52 6.56 7.62
C PHE A 104 20.39 6.71 6.11
N ASN A 105 21.52 6.89 5.45
CA ASN A 105 21.62 6.88 4.00
C ASN A 105 22.77 5.95 3.63
N THR A 106 22.46 4.87 2.91
CA THR A 106 23.45 3.90 2.42
C THR A 106 23.40 3.86 0.89
N LYS A 107 24.32 3.13 0.26
CA LYS A 107 24.31 2.96 -1.20
C LYS A 107 23.10 2.19 -1.73
N GLU A 108 22.44 1.40 -0.88
CA GLU A 108 21.37 0.48 -1.30
C GLU A 108 19.99 0.90 -0.80
N SER A 109 19.97 1.64 0.32
CA SER A 109 18.76 2.02 1.01
C SER A 109 18.94 3.26 1.87
N SER A 110 17.89 4.03 1.99
CA SER A 110 17.85 5.22 2.84
C SER A 110 16.55 5.26 3.62
N GLY A 111 16.62 5.75 4.85
CA GLY A 111 15.48 5.68 5.76
C GLY A 111 15.68 6.32 7.11
N VAL A 112 14.71 6.07 7.99
CA VAL A 112 14.67 6.53 9.37
C VAL A 112 14.34 5.38 10.30
N ASP A 113 15.15 5.24 11.35
CA ASP A 113 14.94 4.33 12.47
C ASP A 113 14.34 5.08 13.65
N VAL A 114 13.23 4.56 14.18
CA VAL A 114 12.51 5.13 15.31
C VAL A 114 12.51 4.14 16.45
N HIS A 115 13.12 4.54 17.56
CA HIS A 115 13.36 3.65 18.69
C HIS A 115 12.25 3.73 19.72
N TYR A 116 11.69 2.57 20.08
CA TYR A 116 10.63 2.42 21.06
C TYR A 116 11.07 1.52 22.22
N ASN A 117 10.40 1.66 23.36
CA ASN A 117 10.50 0.72 24.46
C ASN A 117 9.09 0.38 24.95
N PHE A 118 8.71 -0.89 24.78
CA PHE A 118 7.42 -1.42 25.25
C PHE A 118 7.68 -2.11 26.59
N ASP A 119 7.81 -1.30 27.64
CA ASP A 119 8.02 -1.78 29.02
C ASP A 119 9.16 -2.81 29.12
N GLY A 120 10.39 -2.34 28.87
CA GLY A 120 11.58 -3.17 28.88
C GLY A 120 11.81 -4.01 27.62
N ILE A 121 10.94 -3.90 26.60
CA ILE A 121 11.13 -4.53 25.28
C ILE A 121 11.61 -3.47 24.26
N PRO A 122 12.91 -3.41 23.92
CA PRO A 122 13.42 -2.47 22.94
C PRO A 122 13.02 -2.89 21.53
N MET A 123 12.47 -1.94 20.76
CA MET A 123 12.00 -2.16 19.38
C MET A 123 12.43 -0.98 18.49
N ILE A 124 12.67 -1.26 17.22
CA ILE A 124 12.96 -0.23 16.22
C ILE A 124 11.90 -0.33 15.12
N GLN A 125 11.26 0.78 14.79
CA GLN A 125 10.44 0.93 13.59
C GLN A 125 11.28 1.63 12.53
N ARG A 126 11.59 0.91 11.45
CA ARG A 126 12.32 1.42 10.30
C ARG A 126 11.36 1.74 9.17
N PHE A 127 11.43 2.95 8.63
CA PHE A 127 10.88 3.25 7.30
C PHE A 127 12.04 3.46 6.34
N SER A 128 11.99 2.83 5.17
CA SER A 128 13.08 2.90 4.19
C SER A 128 12.61 2.73 2.76
N VAL A 129 13.37 3.30 1.83
CA VAL A 129 13.24 3.07 0.39
C VAL A 129 14.55 2.49 -0.14
N LEU A 130 14.47 1.62 -1.14
CA LEU A 130 15.63 1.08 -1.87
C LEU A 130 15.81 1.86 -3.16
N ASP A 131 17.03 1.99 -3.67
CA ASP A 131 17.30 2.65 -4.96
C ASP A 131 16.51 2.00 -6.12
N SER A 132 16.36 0.68 -6.07
CA SER A 132 15.80 -0.14 -7.16
C SER A 132 14.31 -0.45 -7.00
N SER A 133 13.59 0.18 -6.06
CA SER A 133 12.20 -0.18 -5.75
C SER A 133 11.34 1.05 -5.45
N PRO A 134 10.10 1.13 -5.98
CA PRO A 134 9.16 2.22 -5.65
C PRO A 134 8.47 2.04 -4.28
N LEU A 135 8.77 0.95 -3.56
CA LEU A 135 8.12 0.62 -2.30
C LEU A 135 8.71 1.40 -1.13
N LEU A 136 7.84 2.01 -0.33
CA LEU A 136 8.16 2.36 1.05
C LEU A 136 8.07 1.09 1.90
N THR A 137 9.16 0.71 2.55
CA THR A 137 9.20 -0.46 3.42
C THR A 137 9.16 -0.03 4.88
N MET A 138 8.17 -0.50 5.62
CA MET A 138 8.13 -0.43 7.07
C MET A 138 8.59 -1.77 7.66
N THR A 139 9.60 -1.76 8.51
CA THR A 139 10.09 -2.95 9.22
C THR A 139 10.13 -2.70 10.72
N TRP A 140 9.50 -3.57 11.49
CA TRP A 140 9.76 -3.65 12.92
C TRP A 140 10.95 -4.58 13.14
N LEU A 141 11.93 -4.13 13.92
CA LEU A 141 13.13 -4.86 14.32
C LEU A 141 13.19 -4.92 15.84
N ARG A 142 13.85 -5.95 16.37
CA ARG A 142 14.27 -5.93 17.77
C ARG A 142 15.33 -4.84 17.97
N GLY A 143 15.16 -4.04 19.01
CA GLY A 143 16.18 -3.06 19.40
C GLY A 143 17.39 -3.72 20.07
N LYS A 144 18.45 -2.94 20.27
CA LYS A 144 19.64 -3.39 21.00
C LYS A 144 19.30 -3.65 22.48
N GLY A 145 19.85 -4.73 23.04
CA GLY A 145 19.66 -5.14 24.43
C GLY A 145 18.73 -6.35 24.59
N LYS A 146 18.92 -7.11 25.66
CA LYS A 146 18.02 -8.22 26.00
C LYS A 146 16.70 -7.64 26.53
N PRO A 147 15.54 -8.09 26.04
CA PRO A 147 14.26 -7.64 26.57
C PRO A 147 14.11 -8.12 28.01
N VAL A 148 13.59 -7.26 28.89
CA VAL A 148 13.35 -7.59 30.32
C VAL A 148 12.27 -8.67 30.45
N GLN A 149 11.38 -8.74 29.46
CA GLN A 149 10.29 -9.72 29.38
C GLN A 149 10.09 -10.21 27.95
N PRO A 150 9.63 -11.46 27.73
CA PRO A 150 9.43 -11.99 26.40
C PRO A 150 8.26 -11.31 25.67
N ILE A 151 8.35 -11.23 24.35
CA ILE A 151 7.21 -10.86 23.50
C ILE A 151 6.24 -12.05 23.47
N ARG A 152 5.04 -11.86 23.99
CA ARG A 152 3.96 -12.86 24.03
C ARG A 152 2.94 -12.62 22.93
N THR A 153 2.54 -11.38 22.74
CA THR A 153 1.57 -10.98 21.73
C THR A 153 2.09 -9.79 20.94
N MET A 154 1.85 -9.82 19.63
CA MET A 154 2.22 -8.71 18.76
C MET A 154 1.25 -8.58 17.60
N VAL A 155 0.64 -7.40 17.48
CA VAL A 155 -0.36 -7.11 16.46
C VAL A 155 -0.01 -5.77 15.81
N VAL A 156 0.22 -5.78 14.50
CA VAL A 156 0.34 -4.54 13.73
C VAL A 156 -0.96 -4.26 13.00
N ARG A 157 -1.35 -2.99 12.97
CA ARG A 157 -2.54 -2.50 12.28
C ARG A 157 -2.11 -1.61 11.12
N PHE A 158 -2.89 -1.68 10.04
CA PHE A 158 -2.94 -0.64 9.02
C PHE A 158 -4.36 -0.11 8.84
N ILE A 159 -4.47 1.18 8.55
CA ILE A 159 -5.71 1.87 8.22
C ILE A 159 -5.51 2.51 6.86
N ILE A 160 -6.33 2.08 5.89
CA ILE A 160 -6.26 2.54 4.50
C ILE A 160 -7.60 3.15 4.14
N THR A 161 -7.60 4.25 3.38
CA THR A 161 -8.80 4.96 2.93
C THR A 161 -8.87 4.95 1.41
N PRO A 162 -9.48 3.91 0.79
CA PRO A 162 -9.50 3.78 -0.67
C PRO A 162 -10.23 4.93 -1.38
N CYS A 163 -11.24 5.51 -0.72
CA CYS A 163 -12.01 6.63 -1.25
C CYS A 163 -12.62 7.42 -0.09
N THR A 164 -12.80 8.73 -0.26
CA THR A 164 -13.51 9.62 0.66
C THR A 164 -14.73 10.30 0.01
N ALA A 165 -15.16 9.80 -1.16
CA ALA A 165 -16.36 10.30 -1.82
C ALA A 165 -17.61 9.91 -1.01
N GLY A 166 -18.25 10.92 -0.42
CA GLY A 166 -19.50 10.79 0.34
C GLY A 166 -19.29 10.36 1.81
N PRO A 167 -19.90 11.06 2.79
CA PRO A 167 -19.81 10.70 4.20
C PRO A 167 -20.79 9.58 4.61
N ALA A 168 -21.67 9.14 3.70
CA ALA A 168 -22.80 8.27 4.02
C ALA A 168 -22.48 6.78 3.78
N ARG A 169 -23.15 5.92 4.57
CA ARG A 169 -23.11 4.47 4.42
C ARG A 169 -23.63 4.10 3.03
N GLY A 170 -22.90 3.24 2.32
CA GLY A 170 -23.27 2.82 0.96
C GLY A 170 -22.79 3.76 -0.14
N SER A 171 -22.08 4.85 0.18
CA SER A 171 -21.43 5.73 -0.79
C SER A 171 -20.11 5.20 -1.35
N PHE A 172 -19.68 3.98 -1.02
CA PHE A 172 -18.41 3.41 -1.46
C PHE A 172 -18.53 1.90 -1.69
N ALA A 173 -17.74 1.37 -2.63
CA ALA A 173 -17.65 -0.05 -2.97
C ALA A 173 -16.22 -0.55 -2.71
N ARG A 174 -15.79 -0.44 -1.45
CA ARG A 174 -14.43 -0.79 -1.02
C ARG A 174 -14.15 -2.27 -1.23
N GLN A 175 -12.99 -2.53 -1.81
CA GLN A 175 -12.48 -3.87 -2.06
C GLN A 175 -11.03 -3.98 -1.58
N VAL A 176 -10.67 -5.18 -1.13
CA VAL A 176 -9.28 -5.60 -1.01
C VAL A 176 -9.08 -6.77 -1.95
N VAL A 177 -8.27 -6.59 -2.97
CA VAL A 177 -7.91 -7.64 -3.93
C VAL A 177 -6.66 -8.33 -3.43
N SER A 178 -6.71 -9.66 -3.33
CA SER A 178 -5.55 -10.51 -3.03
C SER A 178 -5.37 -11.57 -4.11
N ALA A 179 -4.29 -12.34 -4.02
CA ALA A 179 -4.13 -13.51 -4.87
C ALA A 179 -5.28 -14.53 -4.69
N GLN A 180 -5.85 -14.67 -3.50
CA GLN A 180 -6.92 -15.66 -3.29
C GLN A 180 -8.25 -15.22 -3.89
N LYS A 181 -8.65 -13.98 -3.61
CA LYS A 181 -9.99 -13.47 -3.94
C LYS A 181 -10.09 -11.96 -3.74
N VAL A 182 -11.26 -11.42 -4.09
CA VAL A 182 -11.66 -10.06 -3.76
C VAL A 182 -12.49 -10.06 -2.48
N TYR A 183 -12.00 -9.38 -1.46
CA TYR A 183 -12.72 -9.09 -0.23
C TYR A 183 -13.52 -7.80 -0.43
N SER A 184 -14.84 -7.86 -0.29
CA SER A 184 -15.70 -6.69 -0.47
C SER A 184 -16.49 -6.38 0.80
N ALA A 185 -16.78 -5.10 1.05
CA ALA A 185 -17.76 -4.73 2.06
C ALA A 185 -19.14 -5.31 1.69
N GLY A 186 -19.89 -5.83 2.66
CA GLY A 186 -21.25 -6.33 2.40
C GLY A 186 -22.20 -5.20 1.96
N GLN A 187 -23.26 -5.54 1.20
CA GLN A 187 -24.16 -4.58 0.55
C GLN A 187 -24.78 -3.53 1.48
N ASN A 188 -24.90 -3.82 2.78
CA ASN A 188 -25.46 -2.90 3.77
C ASN A 188 -24.43 -2.25 4.70
N GLY A 189 -23.14 -2.24 4.34
CA GLY A 189 -22.08 -1.70 5.21
C GLY A 189 -22.00 -2.41 6.56
N GLY A 190 -22.40 -3.68 6.65
CA GLY A 190 -22.23 -4.47 7.87
C GLY A 190 -20.75 -4.60 8.24
N MET A 191 -20.46 -4.72 9.53
CA MET A 191 -19.09 -4.93 10.01
C MET A 191 -18.60 -6.32 9.58
N LEU A 192 -17.87 -6.37 8.46
CA LEU A 192 -17.36 -7.62 7.91
C LEU A 192 -15.91 -7.80 8.33
N LYS A 193 -15.61 -8.94 8.96
CA LYS A 193 -14.25 -9.37 9.28
C LYS A 193 -13.95 -10.61 8.45
N GLN A 194 -12.87 -10.59 7.68
CA GLN A 194 -12.43 -11.77 6.93
C GLN A 194 -10.97 -12.09 7.24
N LYS A 195 -10.67 -13.39 7.39
CA LYS A 195 -9.32 -13.88 7.68
C LYS A 195 -8.44 -13.80 6.42
N LEU A 196 -7.18 -13.47 6.64
CA LEU A 196 -6.10 -13.48 5.66
C LEU A 196 -5.05 -14.52 6.05
N SER A 197 -4.35 -15.05 5.05
CA SER A 197 -3.29 -16.04 5.19
C SER A 197 -2.13 -15.73 4.25
N ALA A 198 -1.03 -16.47 4.39
CA ALA A 198 0.11 -16.36 3.47
C ALA A 198 -0.26 -16.49 1.98
N LYS A 199 -1.32 -17.23 1.66
CA LYS A 199 -1.80 -17.43 0.29
C LYS A 199 -2.38 -16.17 -0.34
N ASP A 200 -2.71 -15.14 0.45
CA ASP A 200 -3.22 -13.87 -0.04
C ASP A 200 -2.14 -13.01 -0.72
N GLY A 201 -0.87 -13.19 -0.34
CA GLY A 201 0.23 -12.43 -0.94
C GLY A 201 0.09 -10.92 -0.69
N CYS A 202 0.13 -10.12 -1.75
CA CYS A 202 -0.10 -8.68 -1.69
C CYS A 202 -1.59 -8.35 -1.56
N LEU A 203 -1.90 -7.24 -0.91
CA LEU A 203 -3.25 -6.71 -0.76
C LEU A 203 -3.34 -5.37 -1.50
N ILE A 204 -4.24 -5.28 -2.47
CA ILE A 204 -4.55 -4.03 -3.19
C ILE A 204 -5.87 -3.49 -2.65
N PHE A 205 -5.83 -2.29 -2.06
CA PHE A 205 -7.00 -1.62 -1.50
C PHE A 205 -7.53 -0.64 -2.54
N GLN A 206 -8.80 -0.77 -2.89
CA GLN A 206 -9.42 -0.01 -3.97
C GLN A 206 -10.91 0.26 -3.70
N ASP A 207 -11.53 1.09 -4.53
CA ASP A 207 -12.97 1.31 -4.57
C ASP A 207 -13.50 1.02 -5.98
N ALA A 208 -14.42 0.06 -6.10
CA ALA A 208 -14.97 -0.35 -7.40
C ALA A 208 -16.00 0.63 -7.97
N ARG A 209 -16.51 1.58 -7.18
CA ARG A 209 -17.51 2.55 -7.64
C ARG A 209 -16.87 3.86 -8.09
N HIS A 210 -15.79 4.26 -7.44
CA HIS A 210 -15.16 5.58 -7.62
C HIS A 210 -13.79 5.51 -8.31
N GLU A 211 -13.52 4.43 -9.05
CA GLU A 211 -12.24 4.26 -9.75
C GLU A 211 -12.04 5.30 -10.85
N GLY A 212 -10.79 5.77 -11.03
CA GLY A 212 -10.45 6.75 -12.08
C GLY A 212 -11.09 8.14 -11.92
N GLY A 213 -11.81 8.39 -10.82
CA GLY A 213 -12.51 9.65 -10.59
C GLY A 213 -11.57 10.85 -10.48
N LYS A 214 -11.98 11.97 -11.09
CA LYS A 214 -11.24 13.24 -11.04
C LYS A 214 -11.70 14.06 -9.83
N GLY A 215 -10.80 14.33 -8.89
CA GLY A 215 -11.08 15.16 -7.70
C GLY A 215 -10.37 14.68 -6.44
N LYS A 216 -10.32 15.50 -5.38
CA LYS A 216 -9.56 15.20 -4.14
C LYS A 216 -10.17 14.08 -3.26
N THR A 217 -11.42 13.69 -3.53
CA THR A 217 -12.17 12.70 -2.76
C THR A 217 -12.04 11.27 -3.30
N TYR A 218 -11.77 11.14 -4.60
CA TYR A 218 -11.53 9.88 -5.30
C TYR A 218 -10.11 9.41 -5.02
N GLY A 219 -9.94 8.22 -4.43
CA GLY A 219 -8.62 7.66 -4.18
C GLY A 219 -8.15 6.78 -5.32
N SER A 220 -6.82 6.68 -5.46
CA SER A 220 -6.18 5.67 -6.31
C SER A 220 -6.04 4.37 -5.50
N PRO A 221 -6.01 3.19 -6.15
CA PRO A 221 -5.65 1.97 -5.45
C PRO A 221 -4.28 2.10 -4.79
N VAL A 222 -4.11 1.41 -3.67
CA VAL A 222 -2.82 1.32 -2.96
C VAL A 222 -2.49 -0.13 -2.65
N LEU A 223 -1.21 -0.46 -2.57
CA LEU A 223 -0.75 -1.82 -2.30
C LEU A 223 -0.06 -1.91 -0.96
N LEU A 224 -0.40 -2.95 -0.20
CA LEU A 224 0.30 -3.40 1.00
C LEU A 224 0.82 -4.81 0.75
N ARG A 225 2.13 -4.99 0.90
CA ARG A 225 2.85 -6.26 0.76
C ARG A 225 3.40 -6.70 2.11
N PRO A 226 2.62 -7.44 2.91
CA PRO A 226 3.14 -8.06 4.13
C PRO A 226 4.17 -9.15 3.81
N ASP A 227 5.27 -9.23 4.58
CA ASP A 227 6.17 -10.38 4.56
C ASP A 227 5.61 -11.50 5.44
N TRP A 228 4.89 -12.41 4.78
CA TRP A 228 4.17 -13.51 5.43
C TRP A 228 5.07 -14.50 6.19
N LYS A 229 6.40 -14.49 5.99
CA LYS A 229 7.33 -15.35 6.75
C LYS A 229 7.26 -15.10 8.26
N SER A 230 6.96 -13.88 8.66
CA SER A 230 6.95 -13.42 10.05
C SER A 230 5.53 -13.21 10.61
N ILE A 231 4.50 -13.62 9.87
CA ILE A 231 3.10 -13.32 10.16
C ILE A 231 2.32 -14.62 10.36
N ARG A 232 1.66 -14.76 11.50
CA ARG A 232 0.85 -15.94 11.83
C ARG A 232 -0.52 -15.92 11.15
N SER A 233 -1.15 -14.75 11.11
CA SER A 233 -2.44 -14.55 10.41
C SER A 233 -2.73 -13.07 10.21
N GLY A 234 -3.64 -12.77 9.29
CA GLY A 234 -4.20 -11.43 9.13
C GLY A 234 -5.72 -11.42 9.21
N GLN A 235 -6.29 -10.24 9.40
CA GLN A 235 -7.73 -10.01 9.33
C GLN A 235 -7.99 -8.64 8.70
N VAL A 236 -8.74 -8.64 7.61
CA VAL A 236 -9.30 -7.42 7.03
C VAL A 236 -10.66 -7.13 7.66
N ARG A 237 -10.92 -5.86 7.93
CA ARG A 237 -12.20 -5.38 8.46
C ARG A 237 -12.71 -4.19 7.66
N PHE A 238 -13.96 -4.30 7.23
CA PHE A 238 -14.74 -3.23 6.64
C PHE A 238 -15.68 -2.66 7.71
N GLY A 239 -15.52 -1.38 8.03
CA GLY A 239 -16.41 -0.67 8.96
C GLY A 239 -17.47 0.18 8.23
N ASN A 240 -18.23 0.97 8.99
CA ASN A 240 -19.18 1.95 8.44
C ASN A 240 -18.51 3.22 7.88
N GLN A 241 -17.22 3.41 8.15
CA GLN A 241 -16.40 4.54 7.71
C GLN A 241 -15.72 4.22 6.38
N PRO A 242 -15.21 5.21 5.61
CA PRO A 242 -14.48 4.96 4.37
C PRO A 242 -13.21 4.13 4.56
N ASN A 243 -12.68 4.06 5.79
CA ASN A 243 -11.47 3.32 6.10
C ASN A 243 -11.70 1.80 6.05
N VAL A 244 -10.70 1.09 5.53
CA VAL A 244 -10.51 -0.35 5.67
C VAL A 244 -9.35 -0.56 6.61
N SER A 245 -9.55 -1.36 7.66
CA SER A 245 -8.46 -1.70 8.60
C SER A 245 -8.01 -3.14 8.37
N VAL A 246 -6.71 -3.37 8.37
CA VAL A 246 -6.14 -4.72 8.39
C VAL A 246 -5.25 -4.89 9.62
N ASN A 247 -5.44 -5.98 10.34
CA ASN A 247 -4.60 -6.35 11.48
C ASN A 247 -3.81 -7.61 11.12
N PHE A 248 -2.53 -7.65 11.47
CA PHE A 248 -1.71 -8.85 11.35
C PHE A 248 -1.22 -9.29 12.73
N ILE A 249 -1.45 -10.56 13.06
CA ILE A 249 -0.89 -11.20 14.24
C ILE A 249 0.50 -11.69 13.84
N LEU A 250 1.52 -11.11 14.47
CA LEU A 250 2.92 -11.32 14.13
C LEU A 250 3.49 -12.49 14.94
N ASP A 251 4.47 -13.20 14.37
CA ASP A 251 5.18 -14.25 15.11
C ASP A 251 6.17 -13.63 16.09
N PRO A 252 5.97 -13.75 17.42
CA PRO A 252 6.85 -13.15 18.41
C PRO A 252 8.27 -13.72 18.43
N LYS A 253 8.55 -14.82 17.71
CA LYS A 253 9.89 -15.43 17.64
C LYS A 253 10.77 -14.83 16.54
N ALA A 254 10.18 -14.20 15.53
CA ALA A 254 10.96 -13.57 14.46
C ALA A 254 11.83 -12.42 15.00
N SER A 255 12.85 -12.06 14.22
CA SER A 255 13.74 -10.92 14.50
C SER A 255 13.29 -9.64 13.79
N SER A 256 12.49 -9.77 12.72
CA SER A 256 12.00 -8.67 11.90
C SER A 256 10.62 -8.95 11.31
N TRP A 257 9.82 -7.89 11.13
CA TRP A 257 8.49 -7.95 10.49
C TRP A 257 8.34 -6.81 9.50
N SER A 258 8.24 -7.15 8.21
CA SER A 258 8.33 -6.18 7.12
C SER A 258 7.02 -6.05 6.32
N PHE A 259 6.72 -4.83 5.90
CA PHE A 259 5.55 -4.46 5.11
C PHE A 259 5.99 -3.47 4.03
N GLY A 260 5.88 -3.86 2.77
CA GLY A 260 6.06 -2.97 1.63
C GLY A 260 4.78 -2.22 1.32
N MET A 261 4.86 -0.95 0.97
CA MET A 261 3.70 -0.11 0.68
C MET A 261 3.96 0.63 -0.62
N LEU A 262 2.93 0.73 -1.44
CA LEU A 262 2.96 1.48 -2.68
C LEU A 262 1.72 2.36 -2.76
N GLU A 263 1.98 3.64 -2.98
CA GLU A 263 0.99 4.63 -3.34
C GLU A 263 1.60 5.53 -4.40
N THR A 264 0.77 6.06 -5.31
CA THR A 264 1.22 6.85 -6.45
C THR A 264 0.58 8.23 -6.43
N GLU A 265 1.35 9.26 -6.79
CA GLU A 265 0.80 10.62 -6.98
C GLU A 265 -0.14 10.66 -8.19
N ILE A 266 0.22 9.91 -9.25
CA ILE A 266 -0.63 9.72 -10.42
C ILE A 266 -1.79 8.81 -10.02
N LYS A 267 -3.01 9.29 -10.28
CA LYS A 267 -4.22 8.50 -10.04
C LYS A 267 -4.38 7.48 -11.14
N HIS A 268 -4.62 6.25 -10.73
CA HIS A 268 -4.92 5.14 -11.62
C HIS A 268 -6.35 4.68 -11.42
N THR A 269 -6.96 4.18 -12.49
CA THR A 269 -8.09 3.23 -12.39
C THR A 269 -7.61 1.92 -11.75
N ASN A 270 -8.54 1.04 -11.34
CA ASN A 270 -8.15 -0.23 -10.72
C ASN A 270 -7.31 -1.09 -11.68
N ALA A 271 -7.69 -1.12 -12.96
CA ALA A 271 -6.97 -1.86 -14.00
C ALA A 271 -5.57 -1.28 -14.28
N GLU A 272 -5.45 0.04 -14.38
CA GLU A 272 -4.16 0.70 -14.62
C GLU A 272 -3.18 0.50 -13.46
N PHE A 273 -3.66 0.56 -12.22
CA PHE A 273 -2.81 0.34 -11.05
C PHE A 273 -2.31 -1.11 -11.03
N ALA A 274 -3.20 -2.06 -11.33
CA ALA A 274 -2.86 -3.47 -11.39
C ALA A 274 -1.78 -3.72 -12.46
N ASP A 275 -1.92 -3.14 -13.66
CA ASP A 275 -0.90 -3.21 -14.72
C ASP A 275 0.41 -2.51 -14.33
N PHE A 276 0.34 -1.37 -13.65
CA PHE A 276 1.51 -0.67 -13.11
C PHE A 276 2.29 -1.55 -12.14
N VAL A 277 1.63 -2.10 -11.12
CA VAL A 277 2.24 -3.00 -10.13
C VAL A 277 2.90 -4.21 -10.80
N LYS A 278 2.30 -4.70 -11.89
CA LYS A 278 2.86 -5.79 -12.69
C LYS A 278 4.12 -5.39 -13.46
N LYS A 279 4.09 -4.26 -14.16
CA LYS A 279 5.25 -3.73 -14.89
C LYS A 279 6.43 -3.44 -13.96
N GLN A 280 6.16 -3.02 -12.72
CA GLN A 280 7.17 -2.83 -11.69
C GLN A 280 7.72 -4.16 -11.10
N GLY A 281 7.21 -5.32 -11.54
CA GLY A 281 7.64 -6.64 -11.07
C GLY A 281 7.21 -6.97 -9.63
N ILE A 282 6.31 -6.17 -9.04
CA ILE A 282 5.89 -6.31 -7.63
C ILE A 282 4.91 -7.50 -7.48
N ILE A 283 4.06 -7.72 -8.50
CA ILE A 283 3.18 -8.90 -8.68
C ILE A 283 3.37 -9.34 -10.14
N ARG A 284 3.47 -10.64 -10.48
CA ARG A 284 3.68 -11.02 -11.89
C ARG A 284 2.39 -11.35 -12.64
N TYR A 285 1.40 -11.96 -11.98
CA TYR A 285 0.14 -12.33 -12.60
C TYR A 285 -1.07 -11.94 -11.74
N PHE A 286 -2.19 -11.60 -12.39
CA PHE A 286 -3.44 -11.19 -11.72
C PHE A 286 -4.22 -12.36 -11.13
N GLY A 287 -4.05 -13.57 -11.66
CA GLY A 287 -4.75 -14.74 -11.17
C GLY A 287 -4.00 -15.37 -10.01
N GLY A 288 -4.70 -15.64 -8.90
CA GLY A 288 -4.12 -16.31 -7.74
C GLY A 288 -3.35 -17.57 -8.06
N LYS A 289 -3.91 -18.42 -8.91
CA LYS A 289 -3.31 -19.70 -9.28
C LYS A 289 -2.04 -19.52 -10.11
N VAL A 290 -2.04 -18.58 -11.06
CA VAL A 290 -0.88 -18.33 -11.92
C VAL A 290 0.24 -17.59 -11.19
N GLU A 291 -0.10 -16.71 -10.23
CA GLU A 291 0.88 -16.09 -9.33
C GLU A 291 1.44 -17.10 -8.33
N PHE A 292 0.61 -18.03 -7.84
CA PHE A 292 1.01 -19.14 -6.98
C PHE A 292 2.01 -20.06 -7.68
N MET A 293 1.74 -20.44 -8.94
CA MET A 293 2.67 -21.22 -9.75
C MET A 293 3.97 -20.46 -10.02
N TYR A 294 3.89 -19.18 -10.40
CA TYR A 294 5.08 -18.37 -10.67
C TYR A 294 6.04 -18.25 -9.48
N ARG A 295 5.50 -18.21 -8.26
CA ARG A 295 6.29 -18.09 -7.04
C ARG A 295 6.91 -19.41 -6.57
N GLY A 296 6.81 -20.47 -7.37
CA GLY A 296 7.42 -21.77 -7.09
C GLY A 296 6.66 -22.62 -6.07
N PHE A 297 5.42 -22.25 -5.70
CA PHE A 297 4.66 -23.01 -4.70
C PHE A 297 4.14 -24.36 -5.21
N MET A 298 4.34 -24.66 -6.49
CA MET A 298 4.05 -25.97 -7.11
C MET A 298 5.32 -26.73 -7.48
N ASP A 299 6.51 -26.19 -7.17
CA ASP A 299 7.77 -26.84 -7.50
C ASP A 299 7.93 -28.09 -6.63
N GLY A 300 8.17 -29.24 -7.27
CA GLY A 300 8.30 -30.54 -6.59
C GLY A 300 6.96 -31.18 -6.20
N VAL A 301 5.82 -30.70 -6.69
CA VAL A 301 4.52 -31.36 -6.50
C VAL A 301 4.32 -32.44 -7.57
N ASP A 302 4.17 -33.69 -7.14
CA ASP A 302 3.93 -34.83 -8.04
C ASP A 302 2.48 -34.92 -8.55
N LEU A 303 1.52 -34.40 -7.78
CA LEU A 303 0.09 -34.53 -8.05
C LEU A 303 -0.71 -33.42 -7.35
N ALA A 304 -1.65 -32.78 -8.07
CA ALA A 304 -2.52 -31.74 -7.53
C ALA A 304 -3.96 -31.87 -8.02
N PHE A 305 -4.92 -31.62 -7.14
CA PHE A 305 -6.36 -31.64 -7.45
C PHE A 305 -7.03 -30.36 -6.96
N MET A 306 -8.05 -29.90 -7.70
CA MET A 306 -8.90 -28.78 -7.33
C MET A 306 -10.36 -29.19 -7.45
N ILE A 307 -11.12 -29.04 -6.37
CA ILE A 307 -12.55 -29.34 -6.34
C ILE A 307 -13.33 -28.03 -6.48
N HIS A 308 -14.28 -28.00 -7.41
CA HIS A 308 -15.24 -26.92 -7.55
C HIS A 308 -16.64 -27.51 -7.56
N THR A 309 -17.56 -26.96 -6.76
CA THR A 309 -18.96 -27.36 -6.80
C THR A 309 -19.57 -26.91 -8.12
N GLY A 310 -20.11 -27.85 -8.91
CA GLY A 310 -20.86 -27.59 -10.15
C GLY A 310 -22.37 -27.78 -9.94
N SER A 311 -23.16 -27.39 -10.94
CA SER A 311 -24.63 -27.51 -10.93
C SER A 311 -25.15 -28.74 -11.71
N SER A 312 -24.28 -29.69 -12.06
CA SER A 312 -24.65 -30.92 -12.78
C SER A 312 -25.44 -31.85 -11.87
N GLY A 313 -26.75 -31.95 -12.12
CA GLY A 313 -27.72 -32.61 -11.23
C GLY A 313 -27.73 -34.14 -11.22
N SER A 314 -26.83 -34.83 -11.92
CA SER A 314 -26.88 -36.31 -12.05
C SER A 314 -25.73 -37.07 -11.37
N ASN A 315 -24.59 -36.44 -11.09
CA ASN A 315 -23.38 -37.13 -10.61
C ASN A 315 -22.87 -36.54 -9.29
N THR A 316 -22.43 -37.39 -8.37
CA THR A 316 -21.86 -36.99 -7.07
C THR A 316 -20.47 -36.37 -7.19
N ALA A 317 -19.71 -36.75 -8.23
CA ALA A 317 -18.42 -36.17 -8.60
C ALA A 317 -18.22 -36.32 -10.11
N ASP A 318 -17.53 -35.37 -10.72
CA ASP A 318 -17.19 -35.39 -12.14
C ASP A 318 -15.75 -34.90 -12.34
N VAL A 319 -15.06 -35.47 -13.32
CA VAL A 319 -13.68 -35.14 -13.67
C VAL A 319 -13.64 -34.83 -15.16
N SER A 320 -13.64 -33.55 -15.50
CA SER A 320 -13.54 -33.09 -16.88
C SER A 320 -12.10 -32.91 -17.32
N LYS A 321 -11.84 -33.12 -18.62
CA LYS A 321 -10.55 -32.83 -19.25
C LYS A 321 -10.41 -31.32 -19.48
N GLY A 322 -10.07 -30.60 -18.40
CA GLY A 322 -9.74 -29.18 -18.43
C GLY A 322 -10.94 -28.22 -18.42
N CYS A 323 -10.63 -26.92 -18.47
CA CYS A 323 -11.58 -25.82 -18.52
C CYS A 323 -11.12 -24.78 -19.56
N ASN A 324 -12.02 -23.86 -19.94
CA ASN A 324 -11.66 -22.75 -20.81
C ASN A 324 -10.57 -21.87 -20.18
N GLY A 325 -9.53 -21.57 -20.96
CA GLY A 325 -8.56 -20.54 -20.61
C GLY A 325 -9.20 -19.14 -20.65
N CYS A 326 -8.67 -18.22 -19.84
CA CYS A 326 -9.10 -16.82 -19.86
C CYS A 326 -7.92 -15.93 -20.28
N LEU A 327 -8.14 -15.08 -21.28
CA LEU A 327 -7.18 -14.09 -21.75
C LEU A 327 -7.81 -12.69 -21.61
N ALA A 328 -7.29 -11.89 -20.69
CA ALA A 328 -7.66 -10.49 -20.55
C ALA A 328 -6.67 -9.61 -21.33
N LYS A 329 -7.19 -8.75 -22.21
CA LYS A 329 -6.41 -7.75 -22.96
C LYS A 329 -6.99 -6.37 -22.72
N THR A 330 -6.12 -5.37 -22.64
CA THR A 330 -6.50 -3.96 -22.61
C THR A 330 -6.02 -3.32 -23.91
N ALA A 331 -6.93 -2.73 -24.67
CA ALA A 331 -6.61 -1.90 -25.84
C ALA A 331 -6.74 -0.43 -25.45
N LYS A 332 -5.75 0.40 -25.82
CA LYS A 332 -5.78 1.85 -25.60
C LYS A 332 -5.90 2.54 -26.95
N PHE A 333 -7.01 3.23 -27.16
CA PHE A 333 -7.26 4.05 -28.33
C PHE A 333 -6.88 5.50 -28.01
N VAL A 334 -6.00 6.09 -28.82
CA VAL A 334 -5.52 7.47 -28.64
C VAL A 334 -5.99 8.30 -29.83
N GLY A 335 -6.70 9.39 -29.53
CA GLY A 335 -7.23 10.32 -30.51
C GLY A 335 -6.53 11.68 -30.46
N VAL A 336 -6.96 12.59 -31.34
CA VAL A 336 -6.52 13.98 -31.40
C VAL A 336 -7.69 14.87 -31.01
N ALA A 337 -7.48 15.73 -30.01
CA ALA A 337 -8.52 16.65 -29.55
C ALA A 337 -8.76 17.78 -30.57
N SER A 338 -10.02 18.18 -30.75
CA SER A 338 -10.43 19.32 -31.57
C SER A 338 -11.59 20.08 -30.95
N HIS A 339 -11.86 21.29 -31.45
CA HIS A 339 -12.99 22.10 -30.99
C HIS A 339 -14.31 21.52 -31.52
N ALA A 340 -15.14 20.98 -30.63
CA ALA A 340 -16.33 20.21 -30.98
C ALA A 340 -17.32 20.94 -31.91
N GLY A 341 -17.49 22.26 -31.76
CA GLY A 341 -18.39 23.07 -32.59
C GLY A 341 -17.72 23.88 -33.71
N GLY A 342 -16.39 23.95 -33.76
CA GLY A 342 -15.67 24.93 -34.58
C GLY A 342 -14.74 24.32 -35.61
N SER A 343 -14.21 23.14 -35.31
CA SER A 343 -13.33 22.40 -36.22
C SER A 343 -13.31 20.90 -35.86
N PRO A 344 -14.48 20.24 -35.76
CA PRO A 344 -14.56 18.83 -35.36
C PRO A 344 -13.75 17.91 -36.29
N HIS A 345 -13.68 18.25 -37.59
CA HIS A 345 -12.92 17.52 -38.61
C HIS A 345 -11.41 17.48 -38.39
N MET A 346 -10.85 18.36 -37.54
CA MET A 346 -9.44 18.35 -37.17
C MET A 346 -9.12 17.35 -36.05
N GLY A 347 -10.14 16.73 -35.45
CA GLY A 347 -9.98 15.74 -34.38
C GLY A 347 -9.92 14.32 -34.92
N VAL A 348 -9.25 13.44 -34.19
CA VAL A 348 -9.30 11.98 -34.41
C VAL A 348 -10.08 11.38 -33.27
N ASN A 349 -11.27 10.88 -33.55
CA ASN A 349 -12.16 10.35 -32.54
C ASN A 349 -11.70 8.96 -32.09
N ALA A 350 -11.10 8.89 -30.89
CA ALA A 350 -10.65 7.62 -30.30
C ALA A 350 -11.81 6.64 -30.03
N LEU A 351 -13.05 7.13 -29.87
CA LEU A 351 -14.22 6.29 -29.63
C LEU A 351 -14.66 5.54 -30.89
N TYR A 352 -14.51 6.13 -32.08
CA TYR A 352 -14.84 5.45 -33.34
C TYR A 352 -13.78 4.42 -33.75
N ALA A 353 -12.56 4.56 -33.22
CA ALA A 353 -11.49 3.61 -33.45
C ALA A 353 -11.54 2.41 -32.49
N ALA A 354 -12.29 2.53 -31.39
CA ALA A 354 -12.47 1.50 -30.36
C ALA A 354 -13.59 0.53 -30.72
#